data_AF-A0A7S3B182-F1
#
_entry.id   AF-A0A7S3B182-F1
#
_cell.length_a   1.000
_cell.length_b   1.000
_cell.length_c   1.000
_cell.angle_alpha   90.00
_cell.angle_beta   90.00
_cell.angle_gamma   90.00
#
_symmetry.space_group_name_H-M   'P 1'
#
loop_
_entity.id
_entity.type
_entity.pdbx_description
1 polymer ?
#
loop_
_entity_poly.entity_id
_entity_poly.type
_entity_poly.pdbx_seq_one_letter_code
_entity_poly.pdbx_strand_id
1 'polypeptide(L)'
;EYDAKKVDCSAAEVAALLRGCLVELGAAAPDAVVSWIAQVTAPLFASGRPRPSQTVAPYLLLCLAEQQANLAAEKFLSAGSAQFGAEEEGEDEEDHDQLEVLCNCSFSLAYGNRVLLHNTPLKLKRGKCYGLIGP
;
A
#
# COMPACT_ATOMS: atom_id res chain seq x y z
N GLU A 1 9.31 -10.93 15.71
CA GLU A 1 8.57 -9.69 15.40
C GLU A 1 8.05 -9.77 13.98
N TYR A 2 6.94 -9.11 13.69
CA TYR A 2 6.39 -9.03 12.34
C TYR A 2 7.25 -8.03 11.56
N ASP A 3 8.19 -8.51 10.75
CA ASP A 3 8.97 -7.66 9.84
C ASP A 3 8.09 -7.41 8.61
N ALA A 4 7.06 -6.56 8.79
CA ALA A 4 6.44 -5.92 7.64
C ALA A 4 7.58 -5.17 6.96
N LYS A 5 7.95 -5.56 5.73
CA LYS A 5 8.89 -4.81 4.88
C LYS A 5 8.43 -3.36 4.92
N LYS A 6 9.04 -2.56 5.80
CA LYS A 6 8.79 -1.13 5.86
C LYS A 6 9.39 -0.63 4.58
N VAL A 7 8.54 -0.32 3.62
CA VAL A 7 8.95 0.55 2.54
C VAL A 7 9.38 1.84 3.24
N ASP A 8 10.67 2.15 3.16
CA ASP A 8 11.25 3.37 3.73
C ASP A 8 10.71 4.57 2.95
N CYS A 9 9.44 4.91 3.17
CA CYS A 9 8.79 6.03 2.53
C CYS A 9 9.15 7.29 3.32
N SER A 10 10.28 7.91 2.98
CA SER A 10 10.70 9.15 3.63
C SER A 10 9.83 10.32 3.15
N ALA A 11 9.41 11.21 4.06
CA ALA A 11 8.58 12.36 3.69
C ALA A 11 9.26 13.28 2.66
N ALA A 12 10.60 13.23 2.55
CA ALA A 12 11.36 13.97 1.56
C ALA A 12 11.14 13.42 0.14
N GLU A 13 11.11 12.10 -0.03
CA GLU A 13 10.89 11.46 -1.33
C GLU A 13 9.45 11.67 -1.82
N VAL A 14 8.47 11.58 -0.91
CA VAL A 14 7.07 11.86 -1.21
C VAL A 14 6.87 13.32 -1.62
N ALA A 15 7.56 14.26 -0.96
CA ALA A 15 7.55 15.66 -1.36
C ALA A 15 8.18 15.88 -2.76
N ALA A 16 9.24 15.15 -3.09
CA ALA A 16 9.86 15.20 -4.41
C ALA A 16 8.92 14.69 -5.51
N LEU A 17 8.18 13.60 -5.26
CA LEU A 17 7.16 13.11 -6.18
C LEU A 17 6.03 14.11 -6.41
N LEU A 18 5.50 14.71 -5.34
CA LEU A 18 4.45 15.73 -5.48
C LEU A 18 4.96 16.92 -6.33
N ARG A 19 6.22 17.35 -6.13
CA ARG A 19 6.82 18.41 -6.95
C ARG A 19 6.94 18.00 -8.42
N GLY A 20 7.36 16.77 -8.70
CA GLY A 20 7.41 16.22 -10.06
C GLY A 20 6.04 16.27 -10.74
N CYS A 21 5.00 15.77 -10.06
CA CYS A 21 3.62 15.81 -10.57
C CYS A 21 3.12 17.25 -10.79
N LEU A 22 3.44 18.18 -9.89
CA LEU A 22 3.03 19.58 -10.01
C LEU A 22 3.70 20.28 -11.21
N VAL A 23 4.98 20.00 -11.48
CA VAL A 23 5.70 20.55 -12.64
C VAL A 23 5.11 20.04 -13.95
N GLU A 24 4.77 18.75 -14.05
CA GLU A 24 4.12 18.18 -15.24
C GLU A 24 2.75 18.78 -15.54
N LEU A 25 2.04 19.21 -14.50
CA LEU A 25 0.72 19.85 -14.59
C LEU A 25 0.80 21.37 -14.75
N GLY A 26 2.00 21.97 -14.74
CA GLY A 26 2.20 23.42 -14.80
C GLY A 26 1.65 24.18 -13.59
N ALA A 27 1.52 23.50 -12.44
CA ALA A 27 0.95 24.02 -11.21
C ALA A 27 2.05 24.27 -10.16
N ALA A 28 1.96 25.36 -9.40
CA ALA A 28 2.88 25.65 -8.31
C ALA A 28 2.13 25.74 -6.98
N ALA A 29 2.53 24.92 -6.01
CA ALA A 29 2.05 25.00 -4.63
C ALA A 29 3.17 25.54 -3.73
N PRO A 30 2.84 26.29 -2.66
CA PRO A 30 3.83 26.78 -1.70
C PRO A 30 4.47 25.60 -0.95
N ASP A 31 5.75 25.78 -0.59
CA ASP A 31 6.59 24.74 -0.01
C ASP A 31 6.01 24.10 1.27
N ALA A 32 5.35 24.92 2.08
CA ALA A 32 4.68 24.48 3.30
C ALA A 32 3.53 23.48 3.03
N VAL A 33 2.76 23.68 1.95
CA VAL A 33 1.64 22.80 1.59
C VAL A 33 2.18 21.47 1.06
N VAL A 34 3.24 21.52 0.25
CA VAL A 34 3.93 20.31 -0.25
C VAL A 34 4.50 19.49 0.91
N SER A 35 5.18 20.13 1.85
CA SER A 35 5.73 19.48 3.05
C SER A 35 4.64 18.85 3.91
N TRP A 36 3.53 19.55 4.11
CA TRP A 36 2.39 19.04 4.86
C TRP A 36 1.76 17.81 4.20
N ILE A 37 1.47 17.88 2.90
CA ILE A 37 0.91 16.76 2.14
C ILE A 37 1.85 15.55 2.22
N ALA A 38 3.16 15.75 2.08
CA ALA A 38 4.14 14.68 2.19
C ALA A 38 4.17 14.02 3.58
N GLN A 39 4.11 14.80 4.65
CA GLN A 39 4.04 14.27 6.02
C GLN A 39 2.75 13.47 6.27
N VAL A 40 1.61 13.92 5.74
CA VAL A 40 0.33 13.24 5.89
C VAL A 40 0.29 11.95 5.06
N THR A 41 0.91 11.93 3.89
CA THR A 41 0.81 10.82 2.93
C THR A 41 1.91 9.76 3.08
N ALA A 42 3.10 10.11 3.59
CA ALA A 42 4.18 9.15 3.86
C ALA A 42 3.79 7.95 4.73
N PRO A 43 3.13 8.11 5.91
CA PRO A 43 2.69 6.95 6.70
C PRO A 43 1.59 6.15 6.00
N LEU A 44 0.82 6.77 5.10
CA LEU A 44 -0.23 6.10 4.34
C LEU A 44 0.39 5.18 3.28
N PHE A 45 1.37 5.68 2.54
CA PHE A 45 2.14 4.88 1.59
C PHE A 45 2.90 3.74 2.28
N ALA A 46 3.57 4.02 3.40
CA ALA A 46 4.26 3.00 4.19
C ALA A 46 3.32 1.87 4.70
N SER A 47 2.02 2.15 4.85
CA SER A 47 1.02 1.16 5.26
C SER A 47 0.39 0.39 4.10
N GLY A 48 0.74 0.70 2.85
CA GLY A 48 0.19 0.04 1.65
C GLY A 48 -1.31 0.24 1.44
N ARG A 49 -1.90 1.31 1.99
CA ARG A 49 -3.35 1.58 1.92
C ARG A 49 -3.65 2.66 0.88
N PRO A 50 -4.02 2.32 -0.37
CA PRO A 50 -4.44 3.31 -1.35
C PRO A 50 -5.74 3.99 -0.87
N ARG A 51 -5.75 5.31 -0.80
CA ARG A 51 -6.90 6.13 -0.42
C ARG A 51 -7.42 6.91 -1.63
N PRO A 52 -8.71 7.33 -1.61
CA PRO A 52 -9.27 8.14 -2.69
C PRO A 52 -8.59 9.51 -2.77
N SER A 53 -8.59 10.08 -3.99
CA SER A 53 -8.10 11.43 -4.33
C SER A 53 -8.64 12.55 -3.44
N GLN A 54 -9.80 12.32 -2.83
CA GLN A 54 -10.49 13.18 -1.87
C GLN A 54 -9.68 13.49 -0.60
N THR A 55 -8.64 12.72 -0.29
CA THR A 55 -7.78 12.98 0.88
C THR A 55 -6.78 14.11 0.64
N VAL A 56 -6.23 14.21 -0.58
CA VAL A 56 -5.18 15.19 -0.94
C VAL A 56 -5.78 16.42 -1.65
N ALA A 57 -6.86 16.22 -2.43
CA ALA A 57 -7.57 17.26 -3.16
C ALA A 57 -7.90 18.53 -2.34
N PRO A 58 -8.46 18.47 -1.10
CA PRO A 58 -8.83 19.69 -0.37
C PRO A 58 -7.61 20.56 0.01
N TYR A 59 -6.44 19.97 0.21
CA TYR A 59 -5.21 20.71 0.52
C TYR A 59 -4.65 21.43 -0.72
N LEU A 60 -4.81 20.83 -1.89
CA LEU A 60 -4.40 21.43 -3.16
C LEU A 60 -5.38 22.51 -3.65
N LEU A 61 -6.65 22.41 -3.28
CA LEU A 61 -7.69 23.39 -3.63
C LEU A 61 -7.47 24.77 -3.00
N LEU A 62 -6.68 24.88 -1.92
CA LEU A 62 -6.27 26.17 -1.35
C LEU A 62 -5.34 26.97 -2.27
N CYS A 63 -4.68 26.33 -3.24
CA CYS A 63 -3.66 26.96 -4.08
C CYS A 63 -3.95 26.84 -5.58
N LEU A 64 -4.80 25.90 -5.99
CA LEU A 64 -5.05 25.54 -7.38
C LEU A 64 -6.54 25.55 -7.70
N ALA A 65 -6.87 25.68 -8.99
CA ALA A 65 -8.24 25.49 -9.45
C ALA A 65 -8.69 24.04 -9.21
N GLU A 66 -9.99 23.84 -8.95
CA GLU A 66 -10.57 22.55 -8.57
C GLU A 66 -10.21 21.41 -9.54
N GLN A 67 -10.25 21.66 -10.85
CA GLN A 67 -9.89 20.66 -11.86
C GLN A 67 -8.41 20.26 -11.79
N GLN A 68 -7.50 21.21 -11.57
CA GLN A 68 -6.07 20.95 -11.47
C GLN A 68 -5.72 20.24 -10.17
N ALA A 69 -6.38 20.59 -9.07
CA ALA A 69 -6.18 19.95 -7.76
C ALA A 69 -6.57 18.46 -7.79
N ASN A 70 -7.70 18.11 -8.40
CA ASN A 70 -8.17 16.73 -8.50
C ASN A 70 -7.25 15.88 -9.37
N LEU A 71 -6.86 16.39 -10.55
CA LEU A 71 -5.93 15.69 -11.45
C LEU A 71 -4.55 15.49 -10.83
N ALA A 72 -4.04 16.50 -10.11
CA ALA A 72 -2.78 16.40 -9.40
C ALA A 72 -2.84 15.35 -8.28
N ALA A 73 -3.94 15.31 -7.51
CA ALA A 73 -4.14 14.33 -6.44
C ALA A 73 -4.19 12.88 -6.98
N GLU A 74 -4.92 12.63 -8.07
CA GLU A 74 -5.02 11.30 -8.67
C GLU A 74 -3.67 10.81 -9.21
N LYS A 75 -2.96 11.67 -9.96
CA LYS A 75 -1.63 11.32 -10.48
C LYS A 75 -0.63 11.06 -9.37
N PHE A 76 -0.60 11.92 -8.35
CA PHE A 76 0.29 11.78 -7.21
C PHE A 76 0.04 10.49 -6.43
N LEU A 77 -1.23 10.16 -6.15
CA LEU A 77 -1.56 8.93 -5.42
C LEU A 77 -1.29 7.67 -6.25
N SER A 78 -1.53 7.71 -7.57
CA SER A 78 -1.18 6.62 -8.47
C SER A 78 0.34 6.39 -8.52
N ALA A 79 1.12 7.45 -8.74
CA ALA A 79 2.58 7.38 -8.76
C ALA A 79 3.17 6.98 -7.40
N GLY A 80 2.63 7.52 -6.31
CA GLY A 80 3.06 7.19 -4.95
C GLY A 80 2.71 5.76 -4.56
N SER A 81 1.57 5.23 -4.99
CA SER A 81 1.22 3.82 -4.74
C SER A 81 2.09 2.87 -5.57
N ALA A 82 2.47 3.25 -6.80
CA ALA A 82 3.39 2.45 -7.61
C ALA A 82 4.82 2.42 -7.07
N GLN A 83 5.30 3.53 -6.48
CA GLN A 83 6.67 3.62 -5.96
C GLN A 83 6.81 3.16 -4.51
N PHE A 84 5.79 3.39 -3.68
CA PHE A 84 5.87 3.15 -2.24
C PHE A 84 4.80 2.21 -1.70
N GLY A 85 3.78 1.88 -2.50
CA GLY A 85 2.82 0.86 -2.11
C GLY A 85 3.54 -0.47 -1.97
N ALA A 86 3.34 -1.13 -0.82
CA ALA A 86 3.75 -2.49 -0.61
C ALA A 86 3.35 -3.31 -1.84
N GLU A 87 4.35 -4.02 -2.40
CA GLU A 87 4.24 -5.00 -3.48
C GLU A 87 2.82 -5.56 -3.51
N GLU A 88 2.14 -5.45 -4.66
CA GLU A 88 0.95 -6.25 -4.94
C GLU A 88 1.22 -7.64 -4.38
N GLU A 89 0.41 -8.08 -3.41
CA GLU A 89 0.53 -9.42 -2.82
C GLU A 89 0.74 -10.37 -3.98
N GLY A 90 1.96 -10.95 -4.02
CA GLY A 90 2.60 -11.41 -5.24
C GLY A 90 1.63 -12.11 -6.17
N GLU A 91 1.71 -11.73 -7.46
CA GLU A 91 1.12 -12.47 -8.57
C GLU A 91 1.04 -13.94 -8.21
N ASP A 92 -0.19 -14.41 -7.97
CA ASP A 92 -0.48 -15.79 -7.65
C ASP A 92 0.30 -16.66 -8.64
N GLU A 93 1.25 -17.46 -8.11
CA GLU A 93 1.90 -18.54 -8.83
C GLU A 93 0.83 -19.25 -9.67
N GLU A 94 0.97 -19.14 -10.99
CA GLU A 94 0.08 -19.65 -12.04
C GLU A 94 -0.95 -20.66 -11.52
N ASP A 95 -2.16 -20.18 -11.20
CA ASP A 95 -3.23 -21.02 -10.66
C ASP A 95 -3.77 -21.94 -11.77
N HIS A 96 -3.07 -23.04 -12.00
CA HIS A 96 -3.36 -24.02 -13.04
C HIS A 96 -4.78 -24.64 -12.90
N ASP A 97 -5.42 -24.47 -11.74
CA ASP A 97 -6.67 -25.12 -11.39
C ASP A 97 -7.89 -24.17 -11.31
N GLN A 98 -7.74 -22.83 -11.31
CA GLN A 98 -8.85 -21.86 -11.18
C GLN A 98 -9.89 -22.19 -10.06
N LEU A 99 -9.49 -22.97 -9.06
CA LEU A 99 -10.39 -23.44 -8.00
C LEU A 99 -10.54 -22.35 -6.92
N GLU A 100 -11.78 -22.18 -6.41
CA GLU A 100 -12.09 -21.20 -5.36
C GLU A 100 -11.21 -21.40 -4.11
N VAL A 101 -10.50 -20.36 -3.71
CA VAL A 101 -9.70 -20.33 -2.48
C VAL A 101 -10.63 -20.10 -1.28
N LEU A 102 -10.71 -21.09 -0.39
CA LEU A 102 -11.53 -21.03 0.83
C LEU A 102 -10.82 -20.31 1.97
N CYS A 103 -9.49 -20.43 2.02
CA CYS A 103 -8.67 -19.84 3.06
C CYS A 103 -7.30 -19.52 2.47
N ASN A 104 -6.81 -18.30 2.72
CA ASN A 104 -5.44 -17.89 2.44
C ASN A 104 -5.00 -16.99 3.60
N CYS A 105 -4.37 -17.58 4.60
CA CYS A 105 -3.96 -16.84 5.78
C CYS A 105 -2.55 -17.23 6.23
N SER A 106 -1.81 -16.24 6.72
CA SER A 106 -0.57 -16.44 7.46
C SER A 106 -0.92 -16.39 8.95
N PHE A 107 -0.64 -17.47 9.68
CA PHE A 107 -0.98 -17.56 11.10
C PHE A 107 0.18 -18.09 11.93
N SER A 108 0.15 -17.75 13.21
CA SER A 108 1.01 -18.37 14.22
C SER A 108 0.12 -19.15 15.19
N LEU A 109 0.55 -20.33 15.60
CA LEU A 109 -0.15 -21.18 16.54
C LEU A 109 0.72 -21.39 17.77
N ALA A 110 0.17 -21.17 18.95
CA ALA A 110 0.84 -21.41 20.21
C ALA A 110 -0.07 -22.20 21.16
N TYR A 111 0.53 -23.08 21.96
CA TYR A 111 -0.11 -23.78 23.05
C TYR A 111 0.52 -23.32 24.38
N GLY A 112 -0.15 -22.37 25.05
CA GLY A 112 0.37 -21.72 26.24
C GLY A 112 1.63 -20.89 25.93
N ASN A 113 2.73 -21.18 26.61
CA ASN A 113 4.02 -20.52 26.39
C ASN A 113 4.84 -21.13 25.24
N ARG A 114 4.35 -22.19 24.57
CA ARG A 114 5.05 -22.85 23.47
C ARG A 114 4.49 -22.40 22.13
N VAL A 115 5.34 -21.81 21.30
CA VAL A 115 5.01 -21.52 19.90
C VAL A 115 5.15 -22.82 19.10
N LEU A 116 4.07 -23.28 18.48
CA LEU A 116 4.02 -24.48 17.64
C LEU A 116 4.28 -24.12 16.18
N LEU A 117 3.66 -23.04 15.71
CA LEU A 117 3.82 -22.52 14.36
C LEU A 117 4.06 -21.02 14.42
N HIS A 118 5.06 -20.54 13.67
CA HIS A 118 5.37 -19.12 13.58
C HIS A 118 5.25 -18.66 12.13
N ASN A 119 4.39 -17.68 11.90
CA ASN A 119 4.15 -17.05 10.60
C ASN A 119 4.01 -18.05 9.44
N THR A 120 3.27 -19.13 9.65
CA THR A 120 3.06 -20.19 8.66
C THR A 120 1.90 -19.83 7.72
N PRO A 121 2.11 -19.89 6.39
CA PRO A 121 1.05 -19.71 5.42
C PRO A 121 0.19 -20.98 5.29
N LEU A 122 -1.13 -20.81 5.20
CA LEU A 122 -2.10 -21.87 4.94
C LEU A 122 -3.04 -21.44 3.82
N LYS A 123 -3.01 -22.16 2.70
CA LYS A 123 -3.92 -21.98 1.55
C LYS A 123 -4.76 -23.23 1.35
N LEU A 124 -6.08 -23.10 1.44
CA LEU A 124 -7.05 -24.18 1.24
C LEU A 124 -7.93 -23.84 0.03
N LYS A 125 -8.06 -24.79 -0.90
CA LYS A 125 -8.93 -24.67 -2.07
C LYS A 125 -10.13 -25.60 -1.96
N ARG A 126 -11.28 -25.19 -2.51
CA ARG A 126 -12.50 -26.01 -2.52
C ARG A 126 -12.28 -27.27 -3.35
N GLY A 127 -12.78 -28.42 -2.87
CA GLY A 127 -12.77 -29.68 -3.63
C GLY A 127 -11.45 -30.47 -3.59
N LYS A 128 -10.45 -30.01 -2.84
CA LYS A 128 -9.21 -30.77 -2.58
C LYS A 128 -9.27 -31.40 -1.19
N CYS A 129 -8.71 -32.60 -1.06
CA CYS A 129 -8.53 -33.29 0.21
C CYS A 129 -7.09 -33.14 0.67
N TYR A 130 -6.87 -32.62 1.87
CA TYR A 130 -5.54 -32.35 2.43
C TYR A 130 -5.24 -33.31 3.59
N GLY A 131 -4.02 -33.84 3.62
CA GLY A 131 -3.51 -34.62 4.75
C GLY A 131 -2.46 -33.82 5.52
N LEU A 132 -2.65 -33.69 6.83
CA LEU A 132 -1.63 -33.12 7.72
C LEU A 132 -0.70 -34.23 8.19
N ILE A 133 0.59 -34.06 7.97
CA ILE A 133 1.61 -35.03 8.40
C ILE A 133 2.66 -34.28 9.22
N GLY A 134 2.95 -34.81 10.40
CA GLY A 134 3.97 -34.30 11.29
C GLY A 134 4.19 -35.26 12.46
N PRO A 135 5.36 -35.20 13.12
CA PRO A 135 5.62 -35.93 14.36
C PRO A 135 4.81 -35.40 15.55
#